data_AF-A0A950BYX1-F1
#
_entry.id   AF-A0A950BYX1-F1
#
_cell.length_a   1.000
_cell.length_b   1.000
_cell.length_c   1.000
_cell.angle_alpha   90.00
_cell.angle_beta   90.00
_cell.angle_gamma   90.00
#
_symmetry.space_group_name_H-M   'P 1'
#
loop_
_entity.id
_entity.type
_entity.pdbx_description
1 polymer ?
#
loop_
_entity_poly.entity_id
_entity_poly.type
_entity_poly.pdbx_seq_one_letter_code
_entity_poly.pdbx_strand_id
1 'polypeptide(L)'
;MRVAATIHESSLLLTLEEISQLISHSHNPHETLGNIVRLIQGRFRTDVSSVYLLEPESGELVLAATVGLDQSGVGRVRMRLDEGLTGLVAERMSPIMEPDAPIHPRFKYFPEAGEDTYHSFLGVPLIESGIVQGVLVVQTMERRPFSPNEIRMLVTVGSQLAPLVSGARMLERVASADIDTREAFAATEAARTPRWLKGCPLSPGTGFGQAYLIGQNGILGEIADSVATDPAVEHQRLSRAIEAARKEITRLSRRISHLVGEDHGAILQAQLMILQDSTVERDLAGCLTAGSTAEWALTRTLDKYVARFQKLTNPFFQERIFDVKDVFRRILWHLRPQAAAATPGKERLVLVAQEASVLDLFSVDLDHLVGVVVEHGGPHSHAVIIARSLGIPMIGQVPGLFHQFKAGQLLRINGTTGQIELDPSVDVNGAVDGGEPTPLVVEAHRNSQCSATVADRPGMPRIEANVNLLSEAAQVVASGASGVGLYRSEMLFLARRTLPTEEEQVEIYRKLIDALKGRPATIRTFDLRPDKLAHGSTASSSMAQTLDWRLVLESPILQRLFKEQVRAILRAAATGPVRLLIPLVT
;
A
#
# COMPACT_ATOMS: atom_id res chain seq x y z
N MET A 1 48.30 -3.94 15.99
CA MET A 1 47.41 -5.04 15.55
C MET A 1 45.97 -4.62 15.27
N ARG A 2 45.26 -3.88 16.14
CA ARG A 2 43.85 -3.48 15.88
C ARG A 2 43.65 -2.58 14.64
N VAL A 3 44.56 -1.65 14.35
CA VAL A 3 44.45 -0.74 13.19
C VAL A 3 44.60 -1.47 11.85
N ALA A 4 45.41 -2.54 11.79
CA ALA A 4 45.55 -3.36 10.58
C ALA A 4 44.30 -4.20 10.28
N ALA A 5 43.56 -4.62 11.32
CA ALA A 5 42.30 -5.31 11.18
C ALA A 5 41.21 -4.38 10.60
N THR A 6 41.14 -3.13 11.07
CA THR A 6 40.13 -2.15 10.61
C THR A 6 40.38 -1.67 9.17
N ILE A 7 41.64 -1.59 8.73
CA ILE A 7 41.99 -1.28 7.33
C ILE A 7 41.63 -2.47 6.42
N HIS A 8 41.77 -3.71 6.90
CA HIS A 8 41.28 -4.89 6.18
C HIS A 8 39.74 -4.95 6.14
N GLU A 9 39.04 -4.44 7.17
CA GLU A 9 37.58 -4.37 7.26
C GLU A 9 36.95 -3.40 6.25
N SER A 10 37.55 -2.22 6.00
CA SER A 10 37.10 -1.30 4.94
C SER A 10 37.42 -1.83 3.54
N SER A 11 38.47 -2.65 3.43
CA SER A 11 38.89 -3.35 2.22
C SER A 11 38.04 -4.59 1.89
N LEU A 12 36.89 -4.80 2.57
CA LEU A 12 35.99 -5.92 2.30
C LEU A 12 34.56 -5.50 1.85
N LEU A 13 34.16 -4.24 2.01
CA LEU A 13 32.88 -3.71 1.50
C LEU A 13 32.99 -3.31 0.02
N LEU A 14 32.00 -3.67 -0.81
CA LEU A 14 31.91 -3.14 -2.18
C LEU A 14 31.69 -1.63 -2.10
N THR A 15 32.55 -0.85 -2.75
CA THR A 15 32.39 0.60 -2.86
C THR A 15 31.26 0.93 -3.85
N LEU A 16 30.65 2.11 -3.68
CA LEU A 16 29.61 2.58 -4.59
C LEU A 16 30.13 2.74 -6.03
N GLU A 17 31.41 3.08 -6.20
CA GLU A 17 32.08 3.16 -7.50
C GLU A 17 32.25 1.76 -8.13
N GLU A 18 32.62 0.73 -7.36
CA GLU A 18 32.71 -0.64 -7.86
C GLU A 18 31.33 -1.20 -8.26
N ILE A 19 30.29 -0.93 -7.46
CA ILE A 19 28.90 -1.28 -7.79
C ILE A 19 28.47 -0.56 -9.09
N SER A 20 28.80 0.73 -9.23
CA SER A 20 28.50 1.51 -10.43
C SER A 20 29.29 1.06 -11.66
N GLN A 21 30.55 0.63 -11.50
CA GLN A 21 31.38 0.07 -12.57
C GLN A 21 30.88 -1.30 -13.03
N LEU A 22 30.44 -2.16 -12.10
CA LEU A 22 29.82 -3.47 -12.40
C LEU A 22 28.53 -3.30 -13.22
N ILE A 23 27.73 -2.27 -12.92
CA ILE A 23 26.48 -1.94 -13.64
C ILE A 23 26.76 -1.31 -15.02
N SER A 24 27.79 -0.46 -15.14
CA SER A 24 28.05 0.31 -16.37
C SER A 24 28.77 -0.48 -17.48
N HIS A 25 29.49 -1.56 -17.15
CA HIS A 25 30.34 -2.27 -18.11
C HIS A 25 29.75 -3.56 -18.69
N SER A 26 28.56 -4.02 -18.26
CA SER A 26 28.00 -5.28 -18.73
C SER A 26 26.61 -5.09 -19.33
N HIS A 27 26.50 -5.37 -20.64
CA HIS A 27 25.21 -5.41 -21.34
C HIS A 27 24.57 -6.82 -21.25
N ASN A 28 25.18 -7.73 -20.46
CA ASN A 28 24.76 -9.10 -20.27
C ASN A 28 24.71 -9.45 -18.75
N PRO A 29 23.53 -9.75 -18.19
CA PRO A 29 23.38 -10.00 -16.75
C PRO A 29 24.13 -11.23 -16.21
N HIS A 30 24.37 -12.26 -17.05
CA HIS A 30 25.22 -13.39 -16.68
C HIS A 30 26.69 -12.98 -16.47
N GLU A 31 27.18 -12.03 -17.28
CA GLU A 31 28.55 -11.51 -17.16
C GLU A 31 28.70 -10.64 -15.89
N THR A 32 27.67 -9.85 -15.57
CA THR A 32 27.60 -9.07 -14.32
C THR A 32 27.70 -9.99 -13.10
N LEU A 33 26.90 -11.06 -13.07
CA LEU A 33 26.90 -12.03 -11.96
C LEU A 33 28.24 -12.77 -11.86
N GLY A 34 28.84 -13.15 -13.00
CA GLY A 34 30.18 -13.75 -13.06
C GLY A 34 31.28 -12.85 -12.48
N ASN A 35 31.24 -11.55 -12.77
CA ASN A 35 32.19 -10.58 -12.23
C ASN A 35 32.01 -10.39 -10.71
N ILE A 36 30.75 -10.38 -10.24
CA ILE A 36 30.40 -10.28 -8.82
C ILE A 36 30.96 -11.47 -8.03
N VAL A 37 30.71 -12.72 -8.47
CA VAL A 37 31.21 -13.90 -7.74
C VAL A 37 32.74 -13.97 -7.73
N ARG A 38 33.41 -13.52 -8.80
CA ARG A 38 34.88 -13.45 -8.86
C ARG A 38 35.45 -12.43 -7.87
N LEU A 39 34.81 -11.28 -7.74
CA LEU A 39 35.20 -10.26 -6.77
C LEU A 39 35.03 -10.78 -5.34
N ILE A 40 33.90 -11.44 -5.05
CA ILE A 40 33.63 -12.04 -3.72
C ILE A 40 34.66 -13.12 -3.40
N GLN A 41 34.93 -14.04 -4.32
CA GLN A 41 35.92 -15.11 -4.14
C GLN A 41 37.30 -14.53 -3.74
N GLY A 42 37.81 -13.55 -4.50
CA GLY A 42 39.12 -12.95 -4.24
C GLY A 42 39.17 -12.18 -2.90
N ARG A 43 38.06 -11.55 -2.51
CA ARG A 43 37.97 -10.69 -1.32
C ARG A 43 37.83 -11.50 -0.04
N PHE A 44 37.04 -12.58 -0.06
CA PHE A 44 36.88 -13.50 1.07
C PHE A 44 37.96 -14.59 1.12
N ARG A 45 38.83 -14.66 0.10
CA ARG A 45 39.89 -15.68 -0.06
C ARG A 45 39.33 -17.09 0.08
N THR A 46 38.27 -17.36 -0.67
CA THR A 46 37.61 -18.67 -0.73
C THR A 46 37.93 -19.36 -2.04
N ASP A 47 37.81 -20.68 -2.07
CA ASP A 47 38.08 -21.46 -3.29
C ASP A 47 36.91 -21.39 -4.25
N VAL A 48 35.68 -21.34 -3.71
CA VAL A 48 34.43 -21.22 -4.47
C VAL A 48 33.66 -19.97 -4.05
N SER A 49 33.05 -19.31 -5.04
CA SER A 49 31.92 -18.39 -4.84
C SER A 49 30.87 -18.64 -5.91
N SER A 50 29.62 -18.87 -5.48
CA SER A 50 28.50 -19.22 -6.34
C SER A 50 27.25 -18.45 -5.96
N VAL A 51 26.46 -18.06 -6.96
CA VAL A 51 25.14 -17.45 -6.76
C VAL A 51 24.09 -18.37 -7.36
N TYR A 52 23.15 -18.76 -6.51
CA TYR A 52 21.96 -19.51 -6.87
C TYR A 52 20.77 -18.57 -6.86
N LEU A 53 19.95 -18.59 -7.92
CA LEU A 53 18.81 -17.70 -8.02
C LEU A 53 17.51 -18.49 -7.91
N LEU A 54 16.56 -17.99 -7.12
CA LEU A 54 15.28 -18.68 -6.89
C LEU A 54 14.34 -18.43 -8.06
N GLU A 55 14.06 -19.43 -8.90
CA GLU A 55 13.06 -19.29 -9.95
C GLU A 55 11.64 -19.30 -9.34
N PRO A 56 10.85 -18.21 -9.49
CA PRO A 56 9.55 -18.12 -8.84
C PRO A 56 8.51 -19.11 -9.38
N GLU A 57 8.69 -19.59 -10.62
CA GLU A 57 7.73 -20.48 -11.29
C GLU A 57 7.89 -21.94 -10.84
N SER A 58 9.13 -22.40 -10.70
CA SER A 58 9.46 -23.76 -10.25
C SER A 58 9.65 -23.86 -8.73
N GLY A 59 9.92 -22.75 -8.05
CA GLY A 59 10.32 -22.74 -6.64
C GLY A 59 11.71 -23.34 -6.40
N GLU A 60 12.53 -23.45 -7.44
CA GLU A 60 13.85 -24.06 -7.40
C GLU A 60 14.96 -23.01 -7.42
N LEU A 61 16.05 -23.29 -6.70
CA LEU A 61 17.30 -22.56 -6.77
C LEU A 61 18.13 -23.10 -7.93
N VAL A 62 18.48 -22.21 -8.85
CA VAL A 62 19.26 -22.53 -10.06
C VAL A 62 20.62 -21.87 -9.97
N LEU A 63 21.69 -22.63 -10.22
CA LEU A 63 23.04 -22.08 -10.23
C LEU A 63 23.18 -21.09 -11.39
N ALA A 64 23.30 -19.79 -11.09
CA ALA A 64 23.33 -18.73 -12.10
C ALA A 64 24.73 -18.25 -12.46
N ALA A 65 25.65 -18.29 -11.48
CA ALA A 65 27.06 -17.98 -11.70
C ALA A 65 27.93 -18.67 -10.65
N THR A 66 29.13 -19.07 -11.03
CA THR A 66 30.12 -19.65 -10.12
C THR A 66 31.54 -19.34 -10.55
N VAL A 67 32.44 -19.23 -9.58
CA VAL A 67 33.89 -19.34 -9.75
C VAL A 67 34.36 -20.41 -8.77
N GLY A 68 35.05 -21.44 -9.28
CA GLY A 68 35.56 -22.57 -8.50
C GLY A 68 34.82 -23.90 -8.73
N LEU A 69 33.51 -23.87 -9.04
CA LEU A 69 32.76 -25.04 -9.50
C LEU A 69 32.86 -25.21 -11.03
N ASP A 70 32.45 -26.37 -11.52
CA ASP A 70 32.37 -26.64 -12.96
C ASP A 70 31.35 -25.69 -13.64
N GLN A 71 31.81 -24.96 -14.66
CA GLN A 71 31.00 -24.02 -15.42
C GLN A 71 29.85 -24.71 -16.17
N SER A 72 29.99 -26.00 -16.49
CA SER A 72 28.94 -26.79 -17.13
C SER A 72 27.70 -26.98 -16.25
N GLY A 73 27.82 -26.75 -14.94
CA GLY A 73 26.70 -26.78 -13.99
C GLY A 73 25.83 -25.52 -14.00
N VAL A 74 26.29 -24.39 -14.54
CA VAL A 74 25.52 -23.13 -14.60
C VAL A 74 24.27 -23.33 -15.47
N GLY A 75 23.10 -22.99 -14.94
CA GLY A 75 21.79 -23.20 -15.55
C GLY A 75 21.27 -24.64 -15.52
N ARG A 76 22.10 -25.63 -15.17
CA ARG A 76 21.72 -27.05 -15.10
C ARG A 76 21.51 -27.56 -13.68
N VAL A 77 22.33 -27.11 -12.74
CA VAL A 77 22.20 -27.47 -11.33
C VAL A 77 20.99 -26.75 -10.75
N ARG A 78 20.00 -27.55 -10.33
CA ARG A 78 18.72 -27.11 -9.79
C ARG A 78 18.43 -27.85 -8.49
N MET A 79 17.92 -27.15 -7.49
CA MET A 79 17.54 -27.75 -6.21
C MET A 79 16.31 -27.09 -5.61
N ARG A 80 15.47 -27.88 -4.94
CA ARG A 80 14.33 -27.35 -4.20
C ARG A 80 14.77 -26.69 -2.89
N LEU A 81 13.90 -25.84 -2.33
CA LEU A 81 14.17 -25.17 -1.05
C LEU A 81 14.36 -26.17 0.12
N ASP A 82 13.76 -27.35 0.04
CA ASP A 82 13.89 -28.40 1.06
C ASP A 82 15.14 -29.28 0.88
N GLU A 83 15.98 -28.99 -0.11
CA GLU A 83 17.14 -29.77 -0.49
C GLU A 83 18.46 -29.00 -0.36
N GLY A 84 19.50 -29.67 0.15
CA GLY A 84 20.83 -29.07 0.24
C GLY A 84 20.98 -28.03 1.37
N LEU A 85 22.23 -27.68 1.66
CA LEU A 85 22.53 -26.55 2.56
C LEU A 85 22.10 -25.21 1.95
N THR A 86 22.24 -25.06 0.64
CA THR A 86 21.80 -23.87 -0.10
C THR A 86 20.28 -23.68 -0.03
N GLY A 87 19.49 -24.74 -0.17
CA GLY A 87 18.03 -24.68 0.05
C GLY A 87 17.68 -24.31 1.50
N LEU A 88 18.40 -24.86 2.48
CA LEU A 88 18.20 -24.53 3.90
C LEU A 88 18.44 -23.04 4.21
N VAL A 89 19.39 -22.38 3.53
CA VAL A 89 19.64 -20.93 3.66
C VAL A 89 18.41 -20.14 3.18
N ALA A 90 17.85 -20.52 2.02
CA ALA A 90 16.66 -19.88 1.47
C ALA A 90 15.41 -20.14 2.32
N GLU A 91 15.23 -21.36 2.82
CA GLU A 91 14.10 -21.74 3.68
C GLU A 91 14.11 -20.99 5.01
N ARG A 92 15.27 -20.92 5.67
CA ARG A 92 15.40 -20.23 6.96
C ARG A 92 15.57 -18.73 6.85
N MET A 93 15.74 -18.20 5.64
CA MET A 93 16.05 -16.79 5.36
C MET A 93 17.17 -16.23 6.26
N SER A 94 18.16 -17.06 6.58
CA SER A 94 19.24 -16.72 7.51
C SER A 94 20.56 -17.38 7.08
N PRO A 95 21.71 -16.79 7.42
CA PRO A 95 23.01 -17.33 7.03
C PRO A 95 23.26 -18.69 7.68
N ILE A 96 23.82 -19.63 6.92
CA ILE A 96 24.20 -20.96 7.40
C ILE A 96 25.69 -21.15 7.16
N MET A 97 26.40 -21.46 8.24
CA MET A 97 27.82 -21.74 8.23
C MET A 97 28.02 -23.15 8.74
N GLU A 98 28.67 -23.99 7.94
CA GLU A 98 29.01 -25.37 8.28
C GLU A 98 30.50 -25.59 8.00
N PRO A 99 31.35 -25.84 9.02
CA PRO A 99 32.77 -26.07 8.82
C PRO A 99 33.11 -27.36 8.05
N ASP A 100 32.23 -28.37 8.06
CA ASP A 100 32.38 -29.62 7.29
C ASP A 100 31.04 -30.05 6.67
N ALA A 101 30.71 -29.43 5.52
CA ALA A 101 29.46 -29.60 4.81
C ALA A 101 29.10 -31.06 4.48
N PRO A 102 30.03 -31.96 4.06
CA PRO A 102 29.71 -33.35 3.76
C PRO A 102 29.12 -34.15 4.94
N ILE A 103 29.35 -33.72 6.18
CA ILE A 103 28.83 -34.40 7.39
C ILE A 103 27.39 -33.95 7.71
N HIS A 104 26.93 -32.83 7.15
CA HIS A 104 25.64 -32.27 7.49
C HIS A 104 24.48 -33.13 6.93
N PRO A 105 23.42 -33.44 7.73
CA PRO A 105 22.32 -34.34 7.32
C PRO A 105 21.57 -33.90 6.05
N ARG A 106 21.64 -32.60 5.72
CA ARG A 106 21.01 -31.99 4.56
C ARG A 106 21.95 -31.75 3.37
N PHE A 107 23.20 -32.21 3.45
CA PHE A 107 24.14 -32.09 2.34
C PHE A 107 23.65 -32.94 1.16
N LYS A 108 23.54 -32.32 -0.02
CA LYS A 108 23.13 -32.98 -1.27
C LYS A 108 24.25 -32.79 -2.27
N TYR A 109 24.81 -33.91 -2.73
CA TYR A 109 25.88 -33.94 -3.70
C TYR A 109 25.33 -33.78 -5.12
N PHE A 110 25.92 -32.87 -5.89
CA PHE A 110 25.66 -32.70 -7.31
C PHE A 110 26.91 -33.09 -8.12
N PRO A 111 26.94 -34.27 -8.77
CA PRO A 111 28.11 -34.74 -9.52
C PRO A 111 28.54 -33.76 -10.63
N GLU A 112 27.57 -33.05 -11.20
CA GLU A 112 27.73 -32.09 -12.29
C GLU A 112 28.39 -30.77 -11.85
N ALA A 113 28.50 -30.51 -10.54
CA ALA A 113 29.09 -29.30 -9.98
C ALA A 113 30.57 -29.46 -9.59
N GLY A 114 31.09 -30.70 -9.51
CA GLY A 114 32.49 -30.96 -9.14
C GLY A 114 32.82 -30.61 -7.68
N GLU A 115 31.88 -30.83 -6.75
CA GLU A 115 31.97 -30.37 -5.36
C GLU A 115 32.84 -31.26 -4.43
N ASP A 116 33.43 -32.35 -4.94
CA ASP A 116 34.10 -33.42 -4.16
C ASP A 116 35.27 -32.99 -3.27
N THR A 117 35.78 -31.78 -3.47
CA THR A 117 37.02 -31.30 -2.84
C THR A 117 36.83 -30.21 -1.80
N TYR A 118 35.58 -29.80 -1.53
CA TYR A 118 35.28 -28.65 -0.65
C TYR A 118 34.65 -29.08 0.68
N HIS A 119 35.20 -28.56 1.78
CA HIS A 119 34.80 -28.93 3.13
C HIS A 119 33.91 -27.87 3.79
N SER A 120 34.31 -26.60 3.82
CA SER A 120 33.54 -25.59 4.55
C SER A 120 32.53 -24.88 3.65
N PHE A 121 31.34 -24.59 4.19
CA PHE A 121 30.23 -23.93 3.51
C PHE A 121 29.78 -22.70 4.30
N LEU A 122 29.62 -21.57 3.62
CA LEU A 122 28.89 -20.42 4.13
C LEU A 122 27.92 -19.92 3.06
N GLY A 123 26.63 -20.02 3.35
CA GLY A 123 25.56 -19.50 2.51
C GLY A 123 24.83 -18.35 3.16
N VAL A 124 24.52 -17.30 2.40
CA VAL A 124 23.73 -16.14 2.84
C VAL A 124 22.57 -15.89 1.87
N PRO A 125 21.37 -15.55 2.38
CA PRO A 125 20.23 -15.29 1.51
C PRO A 125 20.35 -13.92 0.87
N LEU A 126 19.96 -13.83 -0.40
CA LEU A 126 19.79 -12.56 -1.12
C LEU A 126 18.33 -12.14 -0.94
N ILE A 127 18.07 -11.17 -0.06
CA ILE A 127 16.71 -10.75 0.30
C ILE A 127 16.47 -9.31 -0.15
N GLU A 128 15.39 -9.10 -0.90
CA GLU A 128 14.90 -7.77 -1.26
C GLU A 128 13.45 -7.63 -0.81
N SER A 129 13.16 -6.59 -0.03
CA SER A 129 11.82 -6.30 0.50
C SER A 129 11.15 -7.48 1.21
N GLY A 130 11.95 -8.33 1.87
CA GLY A 130 11.48 -9.51 2.60
C GLY A 130 11.29 -10.78 1.75
N ILE A 131 11.61 -10.74 0.45
CA ILE A 131 11.52 -11.87 -0.47
C ILE A 131 12.92 -12.40 -0.80
N VAL A 132 13.12 -13.72 -0.73
CA VAL A 132 14.38 -14.38 -1.11
C VAL A 132 14.49 -14.41 -2.64
N GLN A 133 15.43 -13.66 -3.18
CA GLN A 133 15.78 -13.63 -4.61
C GLN A 133 16.72 -14.77 -5.00
N GLY A 134 17.50 -15.28 -4.03
CA GLY A 134 18.51 -16.31 -4.25
C GLY A 134 19.38 -16.53 -3.02
N VAL A 135 20.48 -17.24 -3.21
CA VAL A 135 21.47 -17.57 -2.18
C VAL A 135 22.87 -17.36 -2.75
N LEU A 136 23.69 -16.62 -2.01
CA LEU A 136 25.13 -16.50 -2.27
C LEU A 136 25.87 -17.51 -1.38
N VAL A 137 26.73 -18.31 -1.99
CA VAL A 137 27.48 -19.39 -1.33
C VAL A 137 28.96 -19.17 -1.55
N VAL A 138 29.76 -19.38 -0.49
CA VAL A 138 31.22 -19.49 -0.57
C VAL A 138 31.69 -20.78 0.09
N GLN A 139 32.71 -21.42 -0.47
CA GLN A 139 33.27 -22.67 0.06
C GLN A 139 34.80 -22.68 0.00
N THR A 140 35.41 -23.51 0.86
CA THR A 140 36.87 -23.72 0.89
C THR A 140 37.23 -25.21 0.87
N MET A 141 38.36 -25.54 0.24
CA MET A 141 38.97 -26.86 0.26
C MET A 141 39.56 -27.16 1.64
N GLU A 142 40.17 -26.18 2.30
CA GLU A 142 40.60 -26.36 3.68
C GLU A 142 39.42 -26.25 4.66
N ARG A 143 39.43 -27.08 5.72
CA ARG A 143 38.46 -26.98 6.83
C ARG A 143 38.71 -25.70 7.61
N ARG A 144 37.90 -24.68 7.34
CA ARG A 144 38.03 -23.36 7.93
C ARG A 144 36.68 -22.86 8.43
N PRO A 145 36.52 -22.61 9.75
CA PRO A 145 35.34 -21.91 10.23
C PRO A 145 35.39 -20.44 9.79
N PHE A 146 34.26 -19.92 9.31
CA PHE A 146 34.12 -18.49 9.02
C PHE A 146 33.87 -17.72 10.31
N SER A 147 34.63 -16.65 10.54
CA SER A 147 34.45 -15.80 11.71
C SER A 147 33.10 -15.06 11.67
N PRO A 148 32.55 -14.66 12.82
CA PRO A 148 31.32 -13.85 12.85
C PRO A 148 31.42 -12.55 12.04
N ASN A 149 32.63 -12.03 11.83
CA ASN A 149 32.84 -10.84 11.02
C ASN A 149 32.69 -11.13 9.53
N GLU A 150 33.29 -12.23 9.05
CA GLU A 150 33.16 -12.68 7.66
C GLU A 150 31.70 -12.99 7.31
N ILE A 151 30.95 -13.61 8.23
CA ILE A 151 29.51 -13.85 8.05
C ILE A 151 28.75 -12.53 7.88
N ARG A 152 28.95 -11.56 8.78
CA ARG A 152 28.28 -10.23 8.68
C ARG A 152 28.62 -9.49 7.40
N MET A 153 29.88 -9.56 6.97
CA MET A 153 30.33 -8.93 5.73
C MET A 153 29.67 -9.58 4.52
N LEU A 154 29.63 -10.91 4.46
CA LEU A 154 28.99 -11.62 3.35
C LEU A 154 27.48 -11.37 3.31
N VAL A 155 26.82 -11.26 4.46
CA VAL A 155 25.41 -10.83 4.55
C VAL A 155 25.23 -9.41 4.00
N THR A 156 26.13 -8.48 4.32
CA THR A 156 26.07 -7.10 3.83
C THR A 156 26.24 -7.05 2.31
N VAL A 157 27.19 -7.82 1.78
CA VAL A 157 27.35 -7.99 0.33
C VAL A 157 26.09 -8.60 -0.29
N GLY A 158 25.52 -9.65 0.31
CA GLY A 158 24.28 -10.26 -0.16
C GLY A 158 23.10 -9.27 -0.21
N SER A 159 22.95 -8.40 0.79
CA SER A 159 21.92 -7.34 0.80
C SER A 159 22.14 -6.29 -0.28
N GLN A 160 23.40 -5.96 -0.62
CA GLN A 160 23.72 -5.01 -1.69
C GLN A 160 23.52 -5.62 -3.09
N LEU A 161 23.69 -6.94 -3.22
CA LEU A 161 23.52 -7.67 -4.48
C LEU A 161 22.07 -8.04 -4.78
N ALA A 162 21.22 -8.21 -3.76
CA ALA A 162 19.83 -8.62 -3.95
C ALA A 162 19.06 -7.72 -4.94
N PRO A 163 19.14 -6.38 -4.90
CA PRO A 163 18.50 -5.51 -5.88
C PRO A 163 19.07 -5.64 -7.30
N LEU A 164 20.38 -5.89 -7.44
CA LEU A 164 21.04 -6.02 -8.74
C LEU A 164 20.64 -7.33 -9.44
N VAL A 165 20.57 -8.41 -8.67
CA VAL A 165 20.09 -9.72 -9.10
C VAL A 165 18.62 -9.67 -9.53
N SER A 166 17.80 -8.93 -8.77
CA SER A 166 16.38 -8.67 -9.07
C SER A 166 16.22 -7.90 -10.39
N GLY A 167 17.00 -6.82 -10.58
CA GLY A 167 17.02 -6.02 -11.80
C GLY A 167 17.52 -6.79 -13.04
N ALA A 168 18.62 -7.55 -12.90
CA ALA A 168 19.17 -8.42 -13.94
C ALA A 168 18.13 -9.40 -14.51
N ARG A 169 17.39 -10.08 -13.62
CA ARG A 169 16.31 -11.02 -13.99
C ARG A 169 15.15 -10.34 -14.68
N MET A 170 14.85 -9.10 -14.29
CA MET A 170 13.80 -8.31 -14.93
C MET A 170 14.17 -7.97 -16.38
N LEU A 171 15.44 -7.66 -16.64
CA LEU A 171 15.96 -7.40 -17.99
C LEU A 171 16.03 -8.66 -18.86
N GLU A 172 16.47 -9.81 -18.33
CA GLU A 172 16.49 -11.08 -19.10
C GLU A 172 15.09 -11.50 -19.53
N ARG A 173 14.08 -11.35 -18.67
CA ARG A 173 12.67 -11.64 -19.00
C ARG A 173 12.10 -10.74 -20.09
N VAL A 174 12.63 -9.52 -20.22
CA VAL A 174 12.26 -8.59 -21.29
C VAL A 174 13.00 -8.93 -22.59
N ALA A 175 14.29 -9.29 -22.51
CA ALA A 175 15.09 -9.65 -23.67
C ALA A 175 14.71 -11.01 -24.29
N SER A 176 14.32 -12.00 -23.47
CA SER A 176 13.82 -13.29 -23.94
C SER A 176 12.41 -13.20 -24.54
N ALA A 177 11.67 -12.12 -24.28
CA ALA A 177 10.36 -11.88 -24.89
C ALA A 177 10.45 -11.35 -26.34
N ASP A 178 11.61 -10.83 -26.77
CA ASP A 178 11.81 -10.23 -28.10
C ASP A 178 12.36 -11.20 -29.17
N ILE A 179 12.80 -12.40 -28.80
CA ILE A 179 13.38 -13.38 -29.76
C ILE A 179 12.36 -14.43 -30.23
N ASP A 180 11.34 -14.75 -29.44
CA ASP A 180 10.33 -15.78 -29.78
C ASP A 180 9.16 -15.27 -30.65
N THR A 181 9.15 -13.99 -31.05
CA THR A 181 7.98 -13.35 -31.65
C THR A 181 7.74 -13.65 -33.14
N ARG A 182 8.54 -14.54 -33.77
CA ARG A 182 8.43 -14.77 -35.23
C ARG A 182 7.99 -16.15 -35.70
N GLU A 183 7.94 -17.19 -34.85
CA GLU A 183 7.51 -18.53 -35.31
C GLU A 183 6.30 -19.13 -34.55
N ALA A 184 5.86 -18.54 -33.43
CA ALA A 184 4.80 -19.13 -32.60
C ALA A 184 3.37 -18.59 -32.84
N PHE A 185 3.14 -17.79 -33.89
CA PHE A 185 1.84 -17.15 -34.14
C PHE A 185 0.71 -18.09 -34.61
N ALA A 186 0.92 -19.41 -34.65
CA ALA A 186 -0.06 -20.37 -35.18
C ALA A 186 -0.55 -21.44 -34.18
N ALA A 187 -0.04 -21.53 -32.94
CA ALA A 187 -0.28 -22.73 -32.11
C ALA A 187 -0.80 -22.51 -30.67
N THR A 188 -1.01 -21.29 -30.17
CA THR A 188 -1.32 -21.09 -28.73
C THR A 188 -2.64 -20.36 -28.49
N GLU A 189 -3.72 -20.85 -29.09
CA GLU A 189 -5.10 -20.43 -28.74
C GLU A 189 -5.73 -21.31 -27.65
N ALA A 190 -5.00 -22.30 -27.13
CA ALA A 190 -5.52 -23.29 -26.18
C ALA A 190 -4.60 -23.49 -24.95
N ALA A 191 -4.46 -22.45 -24.12
CA ALA A 191 -4.19 -22.53 -22.66
C ALA A 191 -3.68 -21.16 -22.14
N ARG A 192 -4.58 -20.20 -21.92
CA ARG A 192 -4.24 -19.03 -21.09
C ARG A 192 -4.45 -19.40 -19.63
N THR A 193 -3.38 -19.78 -18.93
CA THR A 193 -3.41 -19.86 -17.47
C THR A 193 -3.64 -18.45 -16.91
N PRO A 194 -4.67 -18.23 -16.08
CA PRO A 194 -4.96 -16.90 -15.53
C PRO A 194 -3.81 -16.44 -14.65
N ARG A 195 -3.31 -15.23 -14.91
CA ARG A 195 -2.24 -14.62 -14.11
C ARG A 195 -2.86 -13.90 -12.93
N TRP A 196 -2.61 -14.42 -11.73
CA TRP A 196 -3.14 -13.87 -10.48
C TRP A 196 -2.11 -13.02 -9.75
N LEU A 197 -2.59 -11.90 -9.20
CA LEU A 197 -1.89 -11.07 -8.23
C LEU A 197 -2.65 -11.07 -6.92
N LYS A 198 -1.94 -10.83 -5.82
CA LYS A 198 -2.51 -10.76 -4.48
C LYS A 198 -2.11 -9.46 -3.82
N GLY A 199 -3.09 -8.78 -3.25
CA GLY A 199 -2.93 -7.62 -2.39
C GLY A 199 -3.68 -7.77 -1.08
N CYS A 200 -3.74 -6.68 -0.32
CA CYS A 200 -4.52 -6.56 0.90
C CYS A 200 -5.97 -6.18 0.58
N PRO A 201 -6.98 -6.93 1.06
CA PRO A 201 -8.38 -6.54 0.92
C PRO A 201 -8.66 -5.26 1.73
N LEU A 202 -9.11 -4.20 1.06
CA LEU A 202 -9.46 -2.92 1.70
C LEU A 202 -10.97 -2.68 1.69
N SER A 203 -11.66 -2.95 0.59
CA SER A 203 -13.12 -2.88 0.49
C SER A 203 -13.65 -4.14 -0.19
N PRO A 204 -14.65 -4.83 0.38
CA PRO A 204 -15.17 -6.09 -0.15
C PRO A 204 -15.92 -5.90 -1.48
N GLY A 205 -16.16 -7.01 -2.18
CA GLY A 205 -16.90 -7.05 -3.45
C GLY A 205 -16.07 -7.55 -4.63
N THR A 206 -16.69 -7.68 -5.80
CA THR A 206 -16.02 -8.12 -7.02
C THR A 206 -16.23 -7.15 -8.17
N GLY A 207 -15.16 -6.86 -8.91
CA GLY A 207 -15.18 -5.94 -10.04
C GLY A 207 -14.62 -6.61 -11.30
N PHE A 208 -15.17 -6.27 -12.47
CA PHE A 208 -14.61 -6.69 -13.76
C PHE A 208 -14.67 -5.54 -14.77
N GLY A 209 -13.50 -5.12 -15.25
CA GLY A 209 -13.36 -3.96 -16.12
C GLY A 209 -11.93 -3.71 -16.57
N GLN A 210 -11.73 -2.68 -17.38
CA GLN A 210 -10.41 -2.33 -17.91
C GLN A 210 -9.59 -1.48 -16.93
N ALA A 211 -8.28 -1.70 -16.91
CA ALA A 211 -7.34 -0.96 -16.08
C ALA A 211 -7.23 0.50 -16.54
N TYR A 212 -7.61 1.43 -15.67
CA TYR A 212 -7.43 2.87 -15.85
C TYR A 212 -6.32 3.38 -14.93
N LEU A 213 -5.15 3.68 -15.51
CA LEU A 213 -3.96 4.08 -14.77
C LEU A 213 -3.95 5.58 -14.46
N ILE A 214 -3.95 5.96 -13.19
CA ILE A 214 -3.78 7.35 -12.73
C ILE A 214 -2.33 7.55 -12.27
N GLY A 215 -1.62 8.51 -12.86
CA GLY A 215 -0.28 8.93 -12.38
C GLY A 215 0.81 9.05 -13.45
N GLN A 216 0.55 8.65 -14.71
CA GLN A 216 1.57 8.72 -15.76
C GLN A 216 1.93 10.14 -16.23
N ASN A 217 1.11 11.17 -15.95
CA ASN A 217 1.26 12.50 -16.56
C ASN A 217 1.55 13.68 -15.60
N GLY A 218 2.10 13.43 -14.40
CA GLY A 218 2.41 14.57 -13.53
C GLY A 218 3.02 14.24 -12.19
N ILE A 219 4.20 13.64 -12.20
CA ILE A 219 5.04 13.64 -11.01
C ILE A 219 5.53 15.09 -10.84
N LEU A 220 5.15 15.73 -9.73
CA LEU A 220 5.65 17.07 -9.34
C LEU A 220 7.19 17.14 -9.37
N GLY A 221 7.87 16.01 -9.21
CA GLY A 221 9.33 15.89 -9.19
C GLY A 221 10.06 16.03 -10.53
N GLU A 222 9.37 16.07 -11.68
CA GLU A 222 10.02 16.22 -13.01
C GLU A 222 9.91 17.64 -13.60
N ILE A 223 9.39 18.60 -12.83
CA ILE A 223 9.27 19.99 -13.30
C ILE A 223 10.66 20.62 -13.24
N ALA A 224 11.26 20.92 -14.39
CA ALA A 224 12.55 21.60 -14.46
C ALA A 224 12.47 23.02 -13.87
N ASP A 225 13.56 23.46 -13.23
CA ASP A 225 13.71 24.85 -12.80
C ASP A 225 13.70 25.74 -14.04
N SER A 226 12.62 26.51 -14.17
CA SER A 226 12.39 27.37 -15.32
C SER A 226 12.16 28.80 -14.84
N VAL A 227 12.84 29.74 -15.47
CA VAL A 227 12.68 31.17 -15.19
C VAL A 227 11.40 31.67 -15.88
N ALA A 228 10.53 32.32 -15.11
CA ALA A 228 9.33 32.94 -15.62
C ALA A 228 9.66 34.17 -16.47
N THR A 229 8.97 34.33 -17.60
CA THR A 229 9.11 35.51 -18.47
C THR A 229 8.50 36.77 -17.84
N ASP A 230 7.41 36.62 -17.07
CA ASP A 230 6.73 37.69 -16.33
C ASP A 230 6.09 37.17 -15.01
N PRO A 231 6.56 37.60 -13.83
CA PRO A 231 5.98 37.22 -12.55
C PRO A 231 4.49 37.55 -12.39
N ALA A 232 4.00 38.63 -13.00
CA ALA A 232 2.59 39.02 -12.89
C ALA A 232 1.66 38.06 -13.64
N VAL A 233 2.09 37.59 -14.81
CA VAL A 233 1.36 36.59 -15.60
C VAL A 233 1.31 35.25 -14.86
N GLU A 234 2.43 34.82 -14.29
CA GLU A 234 2.49 33.58 -13.50
C GLU A 234 1.63 33.66 -12.23
N HIS A 235 1.58 34.83 -11.57
CA HIS A 235 0.69 35.05 -10.45
C HIS A 235 -0.80 34.93 -10.85
N GLN A 236 -1.16 35.46 -12.02
CA GLN A 236 -2.53 35.32 -12.53
C GLN A 236 -2.86 33.87 -12.90
N ARG A 237 -1.92 33.14 -13.51
CA ARG A 237 -2.08 31.70 -13.84
C ARG A 237 -2.30 30.88 -12.57
N LEU A 238 -1.46 31.07 -11.55
CA LEU A 238 -1.57 30.38 -10.27
C LEU A 238 -2.89 30.69 -9.55
N SER A 239 -3.28 31.97 -9.48
CA SER A 239 -4.53 32.38 -8.84
C SER A 239 -5.75 31.74 -9.51
N ARG A 240 -5.77 31.67 -10.86
CA ARG A 240 -6.83 30.98 -11.61
C ARG A 240 -6.87 29.48 -11.32
N ALA A 241 -5.71 28.83 -11.23
CA ALA A 241 -5.62 27.40 -10.94
C ALA A 241 -6.08 27.06 -9.51
N ILE A 242 -5.70 27.86 -8.51
CA ILE A 242 -6.16 27.74 -7.12
C ILE A 242 -7.69 27.89 -7.05
N GLU A 243 -8.24 28.89 -7.75
CA GLU A 243 -9.69 29.10 -7.78
C GLU A 243 -10.44 27.94 -8.44
N ALA A 244 -9.91 27.40 -9.52
CA ALA A 244 -10.49 26.26 -10.22
C ALA A 244 -10.47 25.00 -9.34
N ALA A 245 -9.35 24.71 -8.68
CA ALA A 245 -9.22 23.62 -7.72
C ALA A 245 -10.21 23.79 -6.55
N ARG A 246 -10.37 25.01 -6.01
CA ARG A 246 -11.31 25.29 -4.93
C ARG A 246 -12.76 25.01 -5.33
N LYS A 247 -13.20 25.51 -6.49
CA LYS A 247 -14.57 25.30 -7.00
C LYS A 247 -14.87 23.83 -7.20
N GLU A 248 -13.90 23.09 -7.71
CA GLU A 248 -14.01 21.66 -7.93
C GLU A 248 -14.13 20.88 -6.61
N ILE A 249 -13.20 21.07 -5.66
CA ILE A 249 -13.23 20.37 -4.37
C ILE A 249 -14.54 20.68 -3.64
N THR A 250 -15.03 21.92 -3.73
CA THR A 250 -16.33 22.32 -3.16
C THR A 250 -17.49 21.58 -3.82
N ARG A 251 -17.49 21.46 -5.15
CA ARG A 251 -18.51 20.70 -5.90
C ARG A 251 -18.47 19.22 -5.53
N LEU A 252 -17.26 18.67 -5.41
CA LEU A 252 -17.08 17.27 -5.05
C LEU A 252 -17.53 16.99 -3.62
N SER A 253 -17.18 17.85 -2.66
CA SER A 253 -17.63 17.75 -1.27
C SER A 253 -19.16 17.67 -1.20
N ARG A 254 -19.87 18.55 -1.91
CA ARG A 254 -21.34 18.52 -1.98
C ARG A 254 -21.88 17.24 -2.62
N ARG A 255 -21.23 16.73 -3.67
CA ARG A 255 -21.61 15.48 -4.33
C ARG A 255 -21.43 14.28 -3.39
N ILE A 256 -20.33 14.22 -2.64
CA ILE A 256 -20.07 13.19 -1.63
C ILE A 256 -21.10 13.29 -0.50
N SER A 257 -21.38 14.49 0.00
CA SER A 257 -22.43 14.70 1.02
C SER A 257 -23.78 14.14 0.58
N HIS A 258 -24.14 14.32 -0.69
CA HIS A 258 -25.40 13.82 -1.23
C HIS A 258 -25.41 12.30 -1.44
N LEU A 259 -24.30 11.70 -1.90
CA LEU A 259 -24.24 10.27 -2.23
C LEU A 259 -23.99 9.38 -1.02
N VAL A 260 -23.16 9.85 -0.07
CA VAL A 260 -22.60 9.02 1.01
C VAL A 260 -22.98 9.56 2.40
N GLY A 261 -23.52 10.78 2.47
CA GLY A 261 -23.93 11.46 3.70
C GLY A 261 -23.02 12.65 4.06
N GLU A 262 -23.58 13.62 4.78
CA GLU A 262 -22.91 14.90 5.10
C GLU A 262 -21.53 14.72 5.77
N ASP A 263 -21.40 13.72 6.65
CA ASP A 263 -20.16 13.44 7.38
C ASP A 263 -19.00 13.04 6.44
N HIS A 264 -19.28 12.38 5.30
CA HIS A 264 -18.26 12.04 4.30
C HIS A 264 -17.84 13.25 3.45
N GLY A 265 -18.74 14.21 3.22
CA GLY A 265 -18.40 15.43 2.50
C GLY A 265 -17.45 16.34 3.28
N ALA A 266 -17.44 16.24 4.62
CA ALA A 266 -16.53 16.96 5.50
C ALA A 266 -15.07 16.53 5.35
N ILE A 267 -14.80 15.36 4.77
CA ILE A 267 -13.44 14.85 4.53
C ILE A 267 -12.61 15.84 3.68
N LEU A 268 -13.24 16.51 2.71
CA LEU A 268 -12.57 17.48 1.84
C LEU A 268 -12.42 18.87 2.46
N GLN A 269 -12.96 19.11 3.67
CA GLN A 269 -12.88 20.41 4.34
C GLN A 269 -11.43 20.78 4.68
N ALA A 270 -10.60 19.78 5.00
CA ALA A 270 -9.18 19.95 5.23
C ALA A 270 -8.45 20.51 4.01
N GLN A 271 -8.75 19.96 2.83
CA GLN A 271 -8.15 20.40 1.57
C GLN A 271 -8.58 21.83 1.22
N LEU A 272 -9.85 22.18 1.47
CA LEU A 272 -10.33 23.56 1.33
C LEU A 272 -9.64 24.53 2.29
N MET A 273 -9.30 24.09 3.51
CA MET A 273 -8.54 24.90 4.47
C MET A 273 -7.12 25.17 4.00
N ILE A 274 -6.44 24.16 3.43
CA ILE A 274 -5.10 24.31 2.88
C ILE A 274 -5.10 25.32 1.73
N LEU A 275 -6.12 25.27 0.85
CA LEU A 275 -6.28 26.24 -0.24
C LEU A 275 -6.56 27.68 0.22
N GLN A 276 -7.03 27.86 1.45
CA GLN A 276 -7.34 29.17 2.04
C GLN A 276 -6.25 29.67 2.99
N ASP A 277 -5.16 28.92 3.17
CA ASP A 277 -4.10 29.27 4.10
C ASP A 277 -3.24 30.41 3.54
N SER A 278 -3.33 31.58 4.19
CA SER A 278 -2.54 32.78 3.83
C SER A 278 -1.02 32.56 3.86
N THR A 279 -0.53 31.56 4.60
CA THR A 279 0.89 31.19 4.64
C THR A 279 1.30 30.47 3.37
N VAL A 280 0.46 29.54 2.90
CA VAL A 280 0.68 28.83 1.63
C VAL A 280 0.65 29.82 0.48
N GLU A 281 -0.33 30.71 0.46
CA GLU A 281 -0.44 31.78 -0.53
C GLU A 281 0.80 32.69 -0.54
N ARG A 282 1.27 33.11 0.64
CA ARG A 282 2.48 33.94 0.78
C ARG A 282 3.74 33.22 0.31
N ASP A 283 3.90 31.95 0.66
CA ASP A 283 5.06 31.15 0.26
C ASP A 283 5.12 30.96 -1.26
N LEU A 284 3.97 30.73 -1.90
CA LEU A 284 3.86 30.65 -3.36
C LEU A 284 4.15 32.00 -4.03
N ALA A 285 3.55 33.08 -3.53
CA ALA A 285 3.79 34.43 -4.06
C ALA A 285 5.27 34.86 -3.92
N GLY A 286 5.93 34.46 -2.83
CA GLY A 286 7.36 34.70 -2.64
C GLY A 286 8.23 34.00 -3.69
N CYS A 287 7.89 32.76 -4.06
CA CYS A 287 8.60 32.02 -5.12
C CYS A 287 8.40 32.69 -6.49
N LEU A 288 7.18 33.11 -6.81
CA LEU A 288 6.89 33.83 -8.06
C LEU A 288 7.63 35.17 -8.15
N THR A 289 7.70 35.92 -7.05
CA THR A 289 8.46 37.18 -6.98
C THR A 289 9.96 36.96 -7.22
N ALA A 290 10.48 35.78 -6.87
CA ALA A 290 11.86 35.39 -7.13
C ALA A 290 12.12 34.95 -8.60
N GLY A 291 11.13 35.07 -9.49
CA GLY A 291 11.25 34.74 -10.91
C GLY A 291 10.98 33.28 -11.26
N SER A 292 10.40 32.49 -10.35
CA SER A 292 9.99 31.10 -10.62
C SER A 292 8.68 31.04 -11.40
N THR A 293 8.50 30.01 -12.23
CA THR A 293 7.19 29.67 -12.81
C THR A 293 6.22 29.15 -11.75
N ALA A 294 4.91 29.19 -12.05
CA ALA A 294 3.87 28.70 -11.14
C ALA A 294 4.03 27.22 -10.79
N GLU A 295 4.45 26.39 -11.76
CA GLU A 295 4.69 24.96 -11.57
C GLU A 295 5.90 24.69 -10.66
N TRP A 296 6.98 25.45 -10.82
CA TRP A 296 8.16 25.34 -9.95
C TRP A 296 7.89 25.87 -8.54
N ALA A 297 7.17 27.00 -8.44
CA ALA A 297 6.74 27.57 -7.16
C ALA A 297 5.91 26.57 -6.33
N LEU A 298 5.00 25.83 -6.96
CA LEU A 298 4.24 24.77 -6.31
C LEU A 298 5.13 23.63 -5.79
N THR A 299 6.03 23.12 -6.65
CA THR A 299 6.90 21.98 -6.30
C THR A 299 7.81 22.33 -5.13
N ARG A 300 8.48 23.49 -5.21
CA ARG A 300 9.37 23.98 -4.14
C ARG A 300 8.63 24.21 -2.83
N THR A 301 7.42 24.76 -2.91
CA THR A 301 6.58 25.00 -1.73
C THR A 301 6.10 23.68 -1.12
N LEU A 302 5.71 22.70 -1.94
CA LEU A 302 5.34 21.37 -1.48
C LEU A 302 6.51 20.68 -0.76
N ASP A 303 7.71 20.67 -1.36
CA ASP A 303 8.90 20.05 -0.77
C ASP A 303 9.24 20.66 0.59
N LYS A 304 9.11 21.99 0.72
CA LYS A 304 9.26 22.71 1.99
C LYS A 304 8.28 22.19 3.05
N TYR A 305 7.01 21.97 2.70
CA TYR A 305 6.03 21.45 3.65
C TYR A 305 6.27 19.97 3.96
N VAL A 306 6.51 19.13 2.96
CA VAL A 306 6.81 17.70 3.14
C VAL A 306 8.01 17.51 4.07
N ALA A 307 9.11 18.23 3.84
CA ALA A 307 10.31 18.15 4.68
C ALA A 307 10.07 18.62 6.13
N ARG A 308 9.16 19.58 6.35
CA ARG A 308 8.74 20.00 7.70
C ARG A 308 7.93 18.92 8.40
N PHE A 309 6.99 18.31 7.70
CA PHE A 309 6.12 17.27 8.26
C PHE A 309 6.85 15.94 8.49
N GLN A 310 7.84 15.58 7.67
CA GLN A 310 8.68 14.39 7.88
C GLN A 310 9.47 14.42 9.20
N LYS A 311 9.72 15.62 9.75
CA LYS A 311 10.37 15.77 11.07
C LYS A 311 9.41 15.48 12.24
N LEU A 312 8.10 15.35 11.98
CA LEU A 312 7.09 15.09 12.99
C LEU A 312 6.73 13.59 12.96
N THR A 313 7.07 12.87 14.03
CA THR A 313 6.91 11.40 14.11
C THR A 313 5.48 10.93 14.39
N ASN A 314 4.50 11.83 14.53
CA ASN A 314 3.13 11.47 14.92
C ASN A 314 2.33 10.95 13.69
N PRO A 315 1.70 9.77 13.78
CA PRO A 315 0.85 9.20 12.72
C PRO A 315 -0.23 10.14 12.19
N PHE A 316 -0.78 11.04 13.02
CA PHE A 316 -1.77 12.03 12.57
C PHE A 316 -1.20 13.03 11.53
N PHE A 317 0.08 13.39 11.65
CA PHE A 317 0.71 14.29 10.67
C PHE A 317 0.96 13.59 9.33
N GLN A 318 1.01 12.25 9.29
CA GLN A 318 1.17 11.52 8.03
C GLN A 318 -0.06 11.67 7.14
N GLU A 319 -1.28 11.58 7.70
CA GLU A 319 -2.53 11.82 6.96
C GLU A 319 -2.60 13.24 6.39
N ARG A 320 -2.11 14.23 7.14
CA ARG A 320 -2.05 15.63 6.68
C ARG A 320 -1.07 15.86 5.54
N ILE A 321 0.03 15.10 5.47
CA ILE A 321 0.94 15.18 4.32
C ILE A 321 0.22 14.77 3.03
N PHE A 322 -0.64 13.74 3.09
CA PHE A 322 -1.41 13.30 1.92
C PHE A 322 -2.39 14.39 1.46
N ASP A 323 -3.14 15.00 2.39
CA ASP A 323 -4.05 16.11 2.05
C ASP A 323 -3.31 17.28 1.38
N VAL A 324 -2.11 17.62 1.88
CA VAL A 324 -1.27 18.67 1.28
C VAL A 324 -0.80 18.27 -0.11
N LYS A 325 -0.28 17.04 -0.29
CA LYS A 325 0.16 16.55 -1.60
C LYS A 325 -0.99 16.57 -2.62
N ASP A 326 -2.18 16.15 -2.23
CA ASP A 326 -3.34 16.10 -3.12
C ASP A 326 -3.80 17.49 -3.56
N VAL A 327 -3.83 18.46 -2.65
CA VAL A 327 -4.14 19.86 -2.99
C VAL A 327 -3.14 20.40 -4.01
N PHE A 328 -1.85 20.21 -3.77
CA PHE A 328 -0.80 20.72 -4.66
C PHE A 328 -0.81 20.02 -6.03
N ARG A 329 -1.04 18.70 -6.07
CA ARG A 329 -1.28 17.95 -7.31
C ARG A 329 -2.47 18.51 -8.08
N ARG A 330 -3.56 18.86 -7.37
CA ARG A 330 -4.76 19.42 -8.00
C ARG A 330 -4.54 20.81 -8.58
N ILE A 331 -3.83 21.68 -7.87
CA ILE A 331 -3.47 23.01 -8.42
C ILE A 331 -2.59 22.84 -9.66
N LEU A 332 -1.60 21.93 -9.62
CA LEU A 332 -0.75 21.63 -10.77
C LEU A 332 -1.55 21.13 -11.98
N TRP A 333 -2.55 20.28 -11.74
CA TRP A 333 -3.44 19.79 -12.80
C TRP A 333 -4.18 20.93 -13.51
N HIS A 334 -4.63 21.95 -12.77
CA HIS A 334 -5.27 23.15 -13.34
C HIS A 334 -4.30 24.14 -13.99
N LEU A 335 -2.99 24.06 -13.66
CA LEU A 335 -1.94 24.88 -14.30
C LEU A 335 -1.49 24.34 -15.66
N ARG A 336 -1.47 23.00 -15.80
CA ARG A 336 -1.04 22.35 -17.05
C ARG A 336 -2.15 22.47 -18.11
N PRO A 337 -1.80 22.65 -19.40
CA PRO A 337 -2.77 22.47 -20.47
C PRO A 337 -3.33 21.05 -20.34
N GLN A 338 -4.65 20.93 -20.18
CA GLN A 338 -5.29 19.63 -20.25
C GLN A 338 -5.11 19.11 -21.68
N ALA A 339 -4.06 18.34 -21.93
CA ALA A 339 -4.06 17.42 -23.05
C ALA A 339 -5.35 16.62 -22.89
N ALA A 340 -6.23 16.67 -23.89
CA ALA A 340 -7.56 16.08 -23.86
C ALA A 340 -7.49 14.72 -23.17
N ALA A 341 -7.81 14.70 -21.86
CA ALA A 341 -7.78 13.48 -21.10
C ALA A 341 -8.80 12.62 -21.81
N ALA A 342 -8.34 11.51 -22.41
CA ALA A 342 -9.19 10.64 -23.17
C ALA A 342 -10.42 10.38 -22.31
N THR A 343 -11.56 10.91 -22.73
CA THR A 343 -12.80 10.76 -21.99
C THR A 343 -12.94 9.26 -21.79
N PRO A 344 -13.01 8.76 -20.54
CA PRO A 344 -13.12 7.33 -20.34
C PRO A 344 -14.31 6.86 -21.17
N GLY A 345 -14.08 5.85 -22.01
CA GLY A 345 -15.15 5.26 -22.81
C GLY A 345 -16.29 4.80 -21.91
N LYS A 346 -17.45 4.46 -22.49
CA LYS A 346 -18.61 3.90 -21.76
C LYS A 346 -18.36 2.49 -21.18
N GLU A 347 -17.11 2.14 -20.92
CA GLU A 347 -16.65 0.80 -20.56
C GLU A 347 -16.48 0.73 -19.04
N ARG A 348 -16.62 -0.46 -18.46
CA ARG A 348 -16.40 -0.68 -17.02
C ARG A 348 -14.91 -0.56 -16.71
N LEU A 349 -14.55 0.21 -15.70
CA LEU A 349 -13.17 0.57 -15.38
C LEU A 349 -12.76 0.14 -13.98
N VAL A 350 -11.55 -0.39 -13.86
CA VAL A 350 -10.84 -0.61 -12.60
C VAL A 350 -9.78 0.48 -12.49
N LEU A 351 -9.90 1.33 -11.47
CA LEU A 351 -8.95 2.38 -11.18
C LEU A 351 -7.66 1.78 -10.63
N VAL A 352 -6.51 2.15 -11.19
CA VAL A 352 -5.21 1.62 -10.81
C VAL A 352 -4.27 2.78 -10.54
N ALA A 353 -3.85 2.97 -9.28
CA ALA A 353 -3.06 4.12 -8.85
C ALA A 353 -1.99 3.76 -7.81
N GLN A 354 -0.92 4.55 -7.71
CA GLN A 354 0.08 4.36 -6.64
C GLN A 354 -0.52 4.58 -5.26
N GLU A 355 -1.31 5.65 -5.13
CA GLU A 355 -2.08 6.04 -3.96
C GLU A 355 -3.40 6.57 -4.51
N ALA A 356 -4.54 6.21 -3.92
CA ALA A 356 -5.82 6.78 -4.31
C ALA A 356 -6.26 7.86 -3.33
N SER A 357 -6.56 9.04 -3.87
CA SER A 357 -7.26 10.10 -3.15
C SER A 357 -8.78 10.03 -3.40
N VAL A 358 -9.55 10.76 -2.58
CA VAL A 358 -10.99 10.94 -2.82
C VAL A 358 -11.24 11.63 -4.16
N LEU A 359 -10.34 12.50 -4.61
CA LEU A 359 -10.45 13.18 -5.90
C LEU A 359 -10.30 12.18 -7.05
N ASP A 360 -9.40 11.20 -6.93
CA ASP A 360 -9.15 10.19 -7.96
C ASP A 360 -10.35 9.27 -8.16
N LEU A 361 -11.03 8.87 -7.06
CA LEU A 361 -12.24 8.04 -7.14
C LEU A 361 -13.36 8.70 -7.97
N PHE A 362 -13.44 10.02 -7.93
CA PHE A 362 -14.48 10.79 -8.63
C PHE A 362 -14.01 11.42 -9.93
N SER A 363 -12.76 11.16 -10.34
CA SER A 363 -12.24 11.53 -11.65
C SER A 363 -12.84 10.66 -12.77
N VAL A 364 -13.31 9.47 -12.41
CA VAL A 364 -14.01 8.51 -13.27
C VAL A 364 -15.50 8.55 -12.96
N ASP A 365 -16.34 8.23 -13.94
CA ASP A 365 -17.78 8.08 -13.70
C ASP A 365 -18.03 6.89 -12.76
N LEU A 366 -18.72 7.15 -11.64
CA LEU A 366 -18.96 6.15 -10.59
C LEU A 366 -19.79 4.98 -11.11
N ASP A 367 -20.67 5.22 -12.08
CA ASP A 367 -21.51 4.18 -12.69
C ASP A 367 -20.68 3.18 -13.52
N HIS A 368 -19.48 3.58 -13.93
CA HIS A 368 -18.54 2.75 -14.68
C HIS A 368 -17.37 2.26 -13.83
N LEU A 369 -17.16 2.82 -12.63
CA LEU A 369 -16.09 2.42 -11.73
C LEU A 369 -16.47 1.13 -11.00
N VAL A 370 -15.90 0.01 -11.45
CA VAL A 370 -16.19 -1.33 -10.91
C VAL A 370 -15.17 -1.79 -9.88
N GLY A 371 -14.10 -1.03 -9.63
CA GLY A 371 -13.08 -1.42 -8.68
C GLY A 371 -11.89 -0.47 -8.58
N VAL A 372 -11.13 -0.57 -7.49
CA VAL A 372 -9.93 0.24 -7.24
C VAL A 372 -8.77 -0.65 -6.78
N VAL A 373 -7.60 -0.48 -7.37
CA VAL A 373 -6.35 -1.14 -6.98
C VAL A 373 -5.30 -0.07 -6.68
N VAL A 374 -4.69 -0.17 -5.49
CA VAL A 374 -3.64 0.76 -5.06
C VAL A 374 -2.36 0.07 -4.62
N GLU A 375 -1.23 0.70 -4.88
CA GLU A 375 0.08 0.20 -4.45
C GLU A 375 0.28 0.48 -2.96
N HIS A 376 -0.04 1.69 -2.52
CA HIS A 376 -0.01 2.12 -1.13
C HIS A 376 -1.40 2.56 -0.70
N GLY A 377 -1.92 1.93 0.35
CA GLY A 377 -3.25 2.24 0.89
C GLY A 377 -3.50 1.52 2.20
N GLY A 378 -3.77 2.28 3.26
CA GLY A 378 -4.14 1.75 4.56
C GLY A 378 -5.66 1.59 4.71
N PRO A 379 -6.14 0.70 5.59
CA PRO A 379 -7.58 0.46 5.81
C PRO A 379 -8.35 1.65 6.39
N HIS A 380 -7.63 2.68 6.85
CA HIS A 380 -8.17 3.91 7.43
C HIS A 380 -8.12 5.11 6.46
N SER A 381 -7.63 4.94 5.22
CA SER A 381 -7.55 6.07 4.29
C SER A 381 -8.94 6.56 3.89
N HIS A 382 -9.06 7.86 3.66
CA HIS A 382 -10.31 8.48 3.23
C HIS A 382 -10.88 7.86 1.95
N ALA A 383 -10.02 7.50 0.99
CA ALA A 383 -10.43 6.80 -0.22
C ALA A 383 -11.04 5.42 0.06
N VAL A 384 -10.48 4.65 1.01
CA VAL A 384 -11.02 3.34 1.41
C VAL A 384 -12.36 3.48 2.11
N ILE A 385 -12.50 4.46 3.00
CA ILE A 385 -13.75 4.74 3.70
C ILE A 385 -14.86 5.05 2.68
N ILE A 386 -14.58 5.94 1.73
CA ILE A 386 -15.52 6.31 0.68
C ILE A 386 -15.84 5.11 -0.24
N ALA A 387 -14.83 4.34 -0.65
CA ALA A 387 -15.03 3.14 -1.48
C ALA A 387 -15.96 2.12 -0.81
N ARG A 388 -15.78 1.88 0.50
CA ARG A 388 -16.66 0.99 1.29
C ARG A 388 -18.09 1.49 1.33
N SER A 389 -18.29 2.77 1.62
CA SER A 389 -19.62 3.37 1.70
C SER A 389 -20.33 3.38 0.34
N LEU A 390 -19.58 3.41 -0.76
CA LEU A 390 -20.09 3.29 -2.14
C LEU A 390 -20.22 1.83 -2.62
N GLY A 391 -19.79 0.85 -1.84
CA GLY A 391 -19.80 -0.57 -2.24
C GLY A 391 -18.81 -0.91 -3.37
N ILE A 392 -17.78 -0.09 -3.57
CA ILE A 392 -16.76 -0.30 -4.60
C ILE A 392 -15.66 -1.21 -4.03
N PRO A 393 -15.33 -2.33 -4.70
CA PRO A 393 -14.27 -3.21 -4.24
C PRO A 393 -12.91 -2.54 -4.37
N MET A 394 -12.07 -2.68 -3.34
CA MET A 394 -10.76 -2.04 -3.27
C MET A 394 -9.71 -2.97 -2.73
N ILE A 395 -8.57 -3.06 -3.43
CA ILE A 395 -7.41 -3.87 -3.04
C ILE A 395 -6.21 -2.92 -2.94
N GLY A 396 -5.48 -3.00 -1.83
CA GLY A 396 -4.26 -2.22 -1.61
C GLY A 396 -3.02 -3.09 -1.48
N GLN A 397 -1.86 -2.45 -1.24
CA GLN A 397 -0.59 -3.15 -1.01
C GLN A 397 -0.22 -4.10 -2.16
N VAL A 398 -0.42 -3.64 -3.40
CA VAL A 398 -0.01 -4.37 -4.61
C VAL A 398 1.31 -3.76 -5.09
N PRO A 399 2.47 -4.27 -4.66
CA PRO A 399 3.77 -3.68 -4.98
C PRO A 399 4.02 -3.76 -6.48
N GLY A 400 4.66 -2.75 -7.08
CA GLY A 400 5.03 -2.76 -8.50
C GLY A 400 3.85 -2.62 -9.45
N LEU A 401 2.78 -1.95 -9.00
CA LEU A 401 1.50 -1.82 -9.68
C LEU A 401 1.67 -1.32 -11.14
N PHE A 402 2.39 -0.22 -11.38
CA PHE A 402 2.58 0.30 -12.74
C PHE A 402 3.44 -0.58 -13.67
N HIS A 403 4.20 -1.55 -13.14
CA HIS A 403 4.94 -2.52 -13.95
C HIS A 403 4.11 -3.78 -14.27
N GLN A 404 3.03 -4.00 -13.54
CA GLN A 404 2.18 -5.19 -13.64
C GLN A 404 0.91 -4.96 -14.45
N PHE A 405 0.40 -3.72 -14.49
CA PHE A 405 -0.81 -3.34 -15.21
C PHE A 405 -0.50 -2.53 -16.46
N LYS A 406 -1.15 -2.86 -17.58
CA LYS A 406 -1.15 -2.03 -18.79
C LYS A 406 -2.45 -1.25 -18.90
N ALA A 407 -2.41 -0.02 -19.40
CA ALA A 407 -3.63 0.77 -19.65
C ALA A 407 -4.56 0.00 -20.61
N GLY A 408 -5.85 -0.09 -20.26
CA GLY A 408 -6.86 -0.81 -21.05
C GLY A 408 -6.87 -2.33 -20.87
N GLN A 409 -5.98 -2.90 -20.05
CA GLN A 409 -5.94 -4.35 -19.78
C GLN A 409 -7.20 -4.80 -19.02
N LEU A 410 -7.75 -5.98 -19.32
CA LEU A 410 -8.92 -6.50 -18.61
C LEU A 410 -8.52 -7.05 -17.24
N LEU A 411 -9.21 -6.61 -16.20
CA LEU A 411 -8.97 -6.98 -14.82
C LEU A 411 -10.24 -7.53 -14.18
N ARG A 412 -10.09 -8.64 -13.44
CA ARG A 412 -11.07 -9.10 -12.47
C ARG A 412 -10.50 -8.90 -11.08
N ILE A 413 -11.22 -8.25 -10.18
CA ILE A 413 -10.77 -8.04 -8.80
C ILE A 413 -11.76 -8.63 -7.82
N ASN A 414 -11.24 -9.18 -6.73
CA ASN A 414 -11.99 -9.63 -5.58
C ASN A 414 -11.46 -8.91 -4.34
N GLY A 415 -12.16 -7.83 -3.96
CA GLY A 415 -11.85 -7.00 -2.80
C GLY A 415 -12.03 -7.71 -1.46
N THR A 416 -12.70 -8.86 -1.44
CA THR A 416 -12.87 -9.70 -0.23
C THR A 416 -11.66 -10.60 0.00
N THR A 417 -11.15 -11.25 -1.06
CA THR A 417 -9.97 -12.14 -0.96
C THR A 417 -8.64 -11.44 -1.21
N GLY A 418 -8.67 -10.22 -1.74
CA GLY A 418 -7.48 -9.47 -2.15
C GLY A 418 -6.87 -10.00 -3.45
N GLN A 419 -7.60 -10.76 -4.26
CA GLN A 419 -7.10 -11.35 -5.51
C GLN A 419 -7.41 -10.46 -6.71
N ILE A 420 -6.47 -10.38 -7.64
CA ILE A 420 -6.60 -9.67 -8.90
C ILE A 420 -6.21 -10.64 -10.01
N GLU A 421 -7.05 -10.79 -11.01
CA GLU A 421 -6.80 -11.60 -12.19
C GLU A 421 -6.57 -10.70 -13.39
N LEU A 422 -5.46 -10.94 -14.08
CA LEU A 422 -5.07 -10.23 -15.29
C LEU A 422 -5.51 -11.00 -16.52
N ASP A 423 -6.11 -10.30 -17.49
CA ASP A 423 -6.59 -10.83 -18.77
C ASP A 423 -7.36 -12.15 -18.61
N PRO A 424 -8.46 -12.16 -17.83
CA PRO A 424 -9.28 -13.35 -17.69
C PRO A 424 -9.73 -13.83 -19.07
N SER A 425 -9.65 -15.14 -19.30
CA SER A 425 -10.11 -15.76 -20.54
C SER A 425 -11.61 -15.47 -20.72
N VAL A 426 -11.93 -14.61 -21.69
CA VAL A 426 -13.31 -14.33 -22.06
C VAL A 426 -13.82 -15.56 -22.81
N ASP A 427 -14.60 -16.41 -22.16
CA ASP A 427 -15.21 -17.56 -22.81
C ASP A 427 -16.28 -17.04 -23.80
N VAL A 428 -15.99 -17.10 -25.10
CA VAL A 428 -16.79 -16.42 -26.16
C VAL A 428 -18.08 -17.19 -26.49
N ASN A 429 -18.31 -18.37 -25.92
CA ASN A 429 -19.56 -19.12 -26.09
C ASN A 429 -20.09 -19.64 -24.75
N GLY A 430 -21.01 -18.87 -24.14
CA GLY A 430 -22.14 -19.47 -23.44
C GLY A 430 -21.90 -20.06 -22.06
N ALA A 431 -21.20 -19.35 -21.19
CA ALA A 431 -21.45 -19.41 -19.76
C ALA A 431 -21.15 -18.04 -19.14
N VAL A 432 -22.12 -17.14 -19.27
CA VAL A 432 -22.45 -16.27 -18.14
C VAL A 432 -22.75 -17.24 -16.99
N ASP A 433 -21.73 -17.63 -16.23
CA ASP A 433 -21.96 -18.13 -14.88
C ASP A 433 -22.39 -16.91 -14.06
N GLY A 434 -23.68 -16.61 -14.19
CA GLY A 434 -24.59 -16.25 -13.10
C GLY A 434 -24.26 -15.06 -12.20
N GLY A 435 -23.21 -14.30 -12.47
CA GLY A 435 -22.98 -12.99 -11.90
C GLY A 435 -23.54 -11.95 -12.85
N GLU A 436 -24.85 -11.70 -12.79
CA GLU A 436 -25.36 -10.38 -13.14
C GLU A 436 -24.44 -9.29 -12.54
N PRO A 437 -24.46 -8.02 -13.00
CA PRO A 437 -24.17 -6.95 -12.07
C PRO A 437 -25.20 -7.14 -10.97
N THR A 438 -24.83 -7.88 -9.92
CA THR A 438 -25.54 -7.84 -8.69
C THR A 438 -25.58 -6.36 -8.41
N PRO A 439 -26.75 -5.70 -8.44
CA PRO A 439 -26.88 -4.55 -7.59
C PRO A 439 -26.48 -5.07 -6.19
N LEU A 440 -26.22 -4.20 -5.23
CA LEU A 440 -26.13 -4.58 -3.81
C LEU A 440 -27.41 -5.26 -3.25
N VAL A 441 -28.22 -5.90 -4.11
CA VAL A 441 -29.49 -6.56 -3.92
C VAL A 441 -29.39 -8.10 -4.01
N VAL A 442 -28.51 -8.78 -4.79
CA VAL A 442 -28.54 -10.28 -4.86
C VAL A 442 -27.60 -11.01 -3.89
N GLU A 443 -26.56 -10.39 -3.34
CA GLU A 443 -26.01 -10.90 -2.06
C GLU A 443 -26.98 -10.62 -0.90
N ALA A 444 -27.80 -9.57 -1.02
CA ALA A 444 -28.95 -9.43 -0.14
C ALA A 444 -30.02 -10.51 -0.40
N HIS A 445 -30.08 -11.18 -1.57
CA HIS A 445 -31.06 -12.24 -1.89
C HIS A 445 -30.59 -13.69 -1.72
N ARG A 446 -29.29 -14.01 -1.80
CA ARG A 446 -28.76 -15.28 -1.26
C ARG A 446 -28.66 -15.26 0.28
N ASN A 447 -28.41 -14.09 0.89
CA ASN A 447 -28.61 -13.90 2.32
C ASN A 447 -30.07 -13.65 2.72
N SER A 448 -30.99 -13.37 1.78
CA SER A 448 -32.44 -13.37 2.07
C SER A 448 -32.96 -14.77 2.41
N GLN A 449 -32.25 -15.83 2.01
CA GLN A 449 -32.58 -17.22 2.37
C GLN A 449 -31.75 -17.76 3.54
N CYS A 450 -30.70 -17.07 3.98
CA CYS A 450 -30.35 -17.11 5.40
C CYS A 450 -31.33 -16.22 6.15
N SER A 451 -32.60 -16.63 6.14
CA SER A 451 -33.55 -16.21 7.15
C SER A 451 -32.81 -16.37 8.47
N ALA A 452 -32.63 -15.26 9.18
CA ALA A 452 -32.05 -15.17 10.51
C ALA A 452 -32.93 -15.93 11.54
N THR A 453 -33.21 -17.20 11.28
CA THR A 453 -33.71 -18.20 12.22
C THR A 453 -32.62 -18.61 13.23
N VAL A 454 -31.47 -17.94 13.16
CA VAL A 454 -30.40 -17.96 14.17
C VAL A 454 -30.72 -17.02 15.34
N ALA A 455 -31.62 -16.02 15.16
CA ALA A 455 -31.73 -14.90 16.10
C ALA A 455 -32.46 -15.18 17.42
N ASP A 456 -33.29 -16.24 17.54
CA ASP A 456 -34.11 -16.45 18.75
C ASP A 456 -34.14 -17.91 19.26
N ARG A 457 -33.10 -18.70 18.99
CA ARG A 457 -32.95 -20.00 19.67
C ARG A 457 -32.24 -19.82 21.02
N PRO A 458 -32.81 -20.31 22.14
CA PRO A 458 -32.13 -20.30 23.43
C PRO A 458 -30.75 -20.96 23.31
N GLY A 459 -29.68 -20.23 23.62
CA GLY A 459 -28.31 -20.74 23.63
C GLY A 459 -27.44 -20.37 22.41
N MET A 460 -27.95 -19.64 21.40
CA MET A 460 -27.12 -19.14 20.29
C MET A 460 -26.63 -17.70 20.51
N PRO A 461 -25.40 -17.35 20.07
CA PRO A 461 -24.86 -16.01 20.20
C PRO A 461 -25.60 -15.02 19.29
N ARG A 462 -25.93 -13.83 19.81
CA ARG A 462 -26.49 -12.73 19.03
C ARG A 462 -25.41 -12.11 18.15
N ILE A 463 -25.69 -11.94 16.87
CA ILE A 463 -24.78 -11.30 15.92
C ILE A 463 -25.27 -9.88 15.68
N GLU A 464 -24.47 -8.90 16.10
CA GLU A 464 -24.76 -7.48 15.96
C GLU A 464 -23.63 -6.79 15.19
N ALA A 465 -23.94 -5.75 14.41
CA ALA A 465 -22.97 -5.08 13.56
C ALA A 465 -22.23 -3.97 14.31
N ASN A 466 -20.96 -3.77 13.94
CA ASN A 466 -20.21 -2.58 14.32
C ASN A 466 -20.38 -1.52 13.24
N VAL A 467 -20.77 -0.32 13.66
CA VAL A 467 -21.07 0.81 12.79
C VAL A 467 -20.23 2.01 13.25
N ASN A 468 -19.64 2.71 12.29
CA ASN A 468 -18.92 3.96 12.54
C ASN A 468 -19.68 5.17 12.02
N LEU A 469 -20.66 4.96 11.13
CA LEU A 469 -21.35 6.03 10.41
C LEU A 469 -22.86 5.76 10.32
N LEU A 470 -23.66 6.83 10.32
CA LEU A 470 -25.12 6.71 10.26
C LEU A 470 -25.62 6.00 8.99
N SER A 471 -24.96 6.20 7.85
CA SER A 471 -25.34 5.59 6.56
C SER A 471 -25.21 4.07 6.53
N GLU A 472 -24.32 3.49 7.35
CA GLU A 472 -24.12 2.04 7.45
C GLU A 472 -25.32 1.36 8.16
N ALA A 473 -26.12 2.11 8.93
CA ALA A 473 -27.25 1.56 9.70
C ALA A 473 -28.30 0.88 8.82
N ALA A 474 -28.54 1.37 7.61
CA ALA A 474 -29.48 0.74 6.67
C ALA A 474 -28.99 -0.64 6.20
N GLN A 475 -27.67 -0.79 6.02
CA GLN A 475 -27.05 -2.06 5.62
C GLN A 475 -27.07 -3.11 6.75
N VAL A 476 -27.08 -2.68 8.01
CA VAL A 476 -27.27 -3.57 9.18
C VAL A 476 -28.62 -4.28 9.12
N VAL A 477 -29.67 -3.57 8.70
CA VAL A 477 -30.99 -4.18 8.55
C VAL A 477 -31.00 -5.18 7.40
N ALA A 478 -30.43 -4.79 6.26
CA ALA A 478 -30.36 -5.59 5.04
C ALA A 478 -29.51 -6.87 5.19
N SER A 479 -28.49 -6.85 6.05
CA SER A 479 -27.60 -7.99 6.33
C SER A 479 -28.17 -9.00 7.33
N GLY A 480 -29.35 -8.73 7.93
CA GLY A 480 -29.98 -9.65 8.88
C GLY A 480 -29.39 -9.64 10.30
N ALA A 481 -28.49 -8.70 10.63
CA ALA A 481 -27.91 -8.58 11.96
C ALA A 481 -28.99 -8.24 13.02
N SER A 482 -28.85 -8.78 14.23
CA SER A 482 -29.80 -8.58 15.33
C SER A 482 -29.88 -7.13 15.85
N GLY A 483 -28.93 -6.28 15.47
CA GLY A 483 -28.87 -4.85 15.81
C GLY A 483 -27.48 -4.28 15.58
N VAL A 484 -27.23 -3.10 16.14
CA VAL A 484 -25.90 -2.49 16.22
C VAL A 484 -25.31 -2.79 17.59
N GLY A 485 -24.23 -3.55 17.60
CA GLY A 485 -23.51 -3.95 18.81
C GLY A 485 -22.50 -2.91 19.26
N LEU A 486 -22.08 -2.05 18.34
CA LEU A 486 -21.21 -0.91 18.61
C LEU A 486 -21.42 0.18 17.57
N TYR A 487 -21.92 1.34 18.00
CA TYR A 487 -21.88 2.58 17.25
C TYR A 487 -20.74 3.45 17.81
N ARG A 488 -19.74 3.70 16.98
CA ARG A 488 -18.56 4.52 17.35
C ARG A 488 -18.86 6.00 17.13
N SER A 489 -19.01 6.75 18.22
CA SER A 489 -19.40 8.16 18.13
C SER A 489 -18.25 9.10 17.79
N GLU A 490 -17.00 8.65 17.73
CA GLU A 490 -15.83 9.55 17.63
C GLU A 490 -15.82 10.34 16.32
N MET A 491 -16.33 9.76 15.24
CA MET A 491 -16.39 10.43 13.94
C MET A 491 -17.26 11.69 14.00
N LEU A 492 -18.31 11.70 14.85
CA LEU A 492 -19.17 12.84 15.07
C LEU A 492 -18.43 14.05 15.65
N PHE A 493 -17.38 13.81 16.43
CA PHE A 493 -16.57 14.84 17.07
C PHE A 493 -15.33 15.21 16.25
N LEU A 494 -14.74 14.25 15.51
CA LEU A 494 -13.51 14.45 14.75
C LEU A 494 -13.74 15.07 13.36
N ALA A 495 -14.91 14.86 12.76
CA ALA A 495 -15.21 15.34 11.41
C ALA A 495 -15.64 16.83 11.35
N ARG A 496 -15.79 17.51 12.50
CA ARG A 496 -16.41 18.86 12.58
C ARG A 496 -15.45 19.91 13.13
N ARG A 497 -15.62 21.16 12.65
CA ARG A 497 -14.89 22.35 13.15
C ARG A 497 -15.31 22.79 14.55
N THR A 498 -16.54 22.48 14.94
CA THR A 498 -17.13 22.80 16.23
C THR A 498 -17.70 21.53 16.84
N LEU A 499 -17.59 21.40 18.17
CA LEU A 499 -18.17 20.25 18.87
C LEU A 499 -19.69 20.20 18.59
N PRO A 500 -20.23 19.01 18.30
CA PRO A 500 -21.64 18.85 17.97
C PRO A 500 -22.51 19.19 19.17
N THR A 501 -23.57 19.97 18.94
CA THR A 501 -24.50 20.36 20.02
C THR A 501 -25.34 19.16 20.49
N GLU A 502 -25.95 19.25 21.69
CA GLU A 502 -26.85 18.20 22.19
C GLU A 502 -27.97 17.90 21.17
N GLU A 503 -28.59 18.94 20.60
CA GLU A 503 -29.67 18.82 19.61
C GLU A 503 -29.23 18.09 18.33
N GLU A 504 -28.06 18.42 17.79
CA GLU A 504 -27.50 17.73 16.62
C GLU A 504 -27.23 16.25 16.92
N GLN A 505 -26.67 15.96 18.10
CA GLN A 505 -26.42 14.60 18.54
C GLN A 505 -27.73 13.80 18.67
N VAL A 506 -28.77 14.41 19.25
CA VAL A 506 -30.11 13.80 19.37
C VAL A 506 -30.67 13.43 18.00
N GLU A 507 -30.57 14.33 17.02
CA GLU A 507 -31.10 14.09 15.68
C GLU A 507 -30.40 12.92 15.00
N ILE A 508 -29.07 12.84 15.15
CA ILE A 508 -28.25 11.77 14.56
C ILE A 508 -28.57 10.42 15.22
N TYR A 509 -28.64 10.37 16.54
CA TYR A 509 -28.99 9.14 17.25
C TYR A 509 -30.42 8.69 16.97
N ARG A 510 -31.38 9.62 16.80
CA ARG A 510 -32.74 9.27 16.35
C ARG A 510 -32.74 8.65 14.96
N LYS A 511 -32.05 9.27 13.99
CA LYS A 511 -31.91 8.71 12.64
C LYS A 511 -31.31 7.30 12.68
N LEU A 512 -30.33 7.06 13.57
CA LEU A 512 -29.72 5.74 13.76
C LEU A 512 -30.74 4.72 14.25
N ILE A 513 -31.52 5.08 15.27
CA ILE A 513 -32.54 4.20 15.86
C ILE A 513 -33.65 3.91 14.84
N ASP A 514 -34.13 4.93 14.13
CA ASP A 514 -35.16 4.81 13.10
C ASP A 514 -34.70 3.89 11.96
N ALA A 515 -33.44 4.04 11.53
CA ALA A 515 -32.85 3.19 10.49
C ALA A 515 -32.80 1.71 10.88
N LEU A 516 -32.73 1.40 12.18
CA LEU A 516 -32.65 0.02 12.70
C LEU A 516 -34.01 -0.65 12.87
N LYS A 517 -35.12 0.05 12.59
CA LYS A 517 -36.49 -0.50 12.56
C LYS A 517 -36.83 -1.34 13.80
N GLY A 518 -36.49 -0.84 14.99
CA GLY A 518 -36.77 -1.49 16.27
C GLY A 518 -35.70 -2.46 16.78
N ARG A 519 -34.58 -2.65 16.07
CA ARG A 519 -33.42 -3.41 16.56
C ARG A 519 -32.56 -2.54 17.50
N PRO A 520 -31.91 -3.12 18.53
CA PRO A 520 -31.13 -2.36 19.51
C PRO A 520 -29.89 -1.71 18.90
N ALA A 521 -29.55 -0.52 19.38
CA ALA A 521 -28.30 0.18 19.06
C ALA A 521 -27.45 0.38 20.32
N THR A 522 -26.23 -0.15 20.34
CA THR A 522 -25.25 0.18 21.40
C THR A 522 -24.45 1.39 21.00
N ILE A 523 -24.73 2.55 21.59
CA ILE A 523 -23.98 3.78 21.36
C ILE A 523 -22.84 3.86 22.36
N ARG A 524 -21.61 3.84 21.85
CA ARG A 524 -20.43 4.10 22.67
C ARG A 524 -20.28 5.60 22.85
N THR A 525 -20.06 6.06 24.08
CA THR A 525 -19.66 7.45 24.32
C THR A 525 -18.29 7.71 23.70
N PHE A 526 -17.94 8.98 23.47
CA PHE A 526 -16.69 9.31 22.81
C PHE A 526 -15.48 8.70 23.52
N ASP A 527 -14.60 8.06 22.74
CA ASP A 527 -13.27 7.59 23.16
C ASP A 527 -12.22 8.68 22.84
N LEU A 528 -12.24 9.75 23.64
CA LEU A 528 -11.30 10.87 23.52
C LEU A 528 -10.12 10.65 24.45
N ARG A 529 -9.15 9.89 23.93
CA ARG A 529 -7.80 9.90 24.47
C ARG A 529 -7.17 11.31 24.29
N PRO A 530 -6.30 11.78 25.21
CA PRO A 530 -5.70 13.12 25.15
C PRO A 530 -4.97 13.43 23.84
N ASP A 531 -4.46 12.42 23.16
CA ASP A 531 -3.82 12.49 21.83
C ASP A 531 -4.79 12.93 20.71
N LYS A 532 -6.11 12.70 20.85
CA LYS A 532 -7.12 13.07 19.85
C LYS A 532 -7.71 14.48 20.03
N LEU A 533 -7.62 15.03 21.25
CA LEU A 533 -8.18 16.33 21.63
C LEU A 533 -7.25 17.53 21.38
N ALA A 534 -5.98 17.29 21.05
CA ALA A 534 -4.97 18.32 20.81
C ALA A 534 -5.17 19.16 19.53
N HIS A 535 -6.40 19.22 19.00
CA HIS A 535 -6.78 20.07 17.88
C HIS A 535 -7.13 21.51 18.30
N GLY A 536 -7.17 21.82 19.61
CA GLY A 536 -7.56 23.15 20.10
C GLY A 536 -6.90 23.65 21.38
N SER A 537 -5.96 22.91 21.98
CA SER A 537 -5.25 23.37 23.19
C SER A 537 -3.76 23.05 23.09
N THR A 538 -2.95 24.09 23.13
CA THR A 538 -1.49 24.01 23.35
C THR A 538 -1.23 23.61 24.80
N ALA A 539 -1.35 22.31 25.12
CA ALA A 539 -0.94 21.79 26.41
C ALA A 539 -0.09 20.53 26.22
N SER A 540 1.23 20.76 26.28
CA SER A 540 2.35 19.87 26.60
C SER A 540 2.22 18.37 26.34
N SER A 541 3.12 17.89 25.49
CA SER A 541 3.69 16.55 25.53
C SER A 541 4.24 16.23 26.92
N SER A 542 3.66 15.25 27.61
CA SER A 542 4.36 14.46 28.61
C SER A 542 3.95 13.00 28.53
N MET A 543 4.96 12.18 28.82
CA MET A 543 5.11 10.74 28.62
C MET A 543 3.87 9.88 28.90
N ALA A 544 3.70 8.84 28.07
CA ALA A 544 2.94 7.61 28.35
C ALA A 544 1.71 7.80 29.26
N GLN A 545 0.71 8.56 28.80
CA GLN A 545 -0.52 8.73 29.57
C GLN A 545 -1.35 7.44 29.52
N THR A 546 -1.50 6.87 30.71
CA THR A 546 -2.32 5.72 31.07
C THR A 546 -3.72 5.80 30.46
N LEU A 547 -4.25 4.64 30.06
CA LEU A 547 -5.59 4.40 29.49
C LEU A 547 -6.72 4.67 30.51
N ASP A 548 -6.73 5.84 31.15
CA ASP A 548 -7.61 6.11 32.28
C ASP A 548 -8.76 7.05 31.89
N TRP A 549 -9.98 6.50 31.90
CA TRP A 549 -11.22 7.27 31.67
C TRP A 549 -11.41 8.42 32.70
N ARG A 550 -10.73 8.37 33.86
CA ARG A 550 -10.75 9.45 34.86
C ARG A 550 -10.28 10.79 34.29
N LEU A 551 -9.48 10.81 33.23
CA LEU A 551 -9.07 12.04 32.54
C LEU A 551 -10.28 12.82 31.96
N VAL A 552 -11.38 12.13 31.62
CA VAL A 552 -12.65 12.77 31.22
C VAL A 552 -13.32 13.44 32.43
N LEU A 553 -13.20 12.86 33.63
CA LEU A 553 -13.68 13.45 34.88
C LEU A 553 -12.80 14.59 35.40
N GLU A 554 -11.56 14.75 34.92
CA GLU A 554 -10.68 15.83 35.37
C GLU A 554 -10.83 17.10 34.52
N SER A 555 -11.36 16.99 33.30
CA SER A 555 -11.55 18.13 32.38
C SER A 555 -12.99 18.64 32.39
N PRO A 556 -13.28 19.89 32.83
CA PRO A 556 -14.62 20.45 32.81
C PRO A 556 -15.27 20.49 31.41
N ILE A 557 -14.45 20.66 30.36
CA ILE A 557 -14.92 20.68 28.97
C ILE A 557 -15.37 19.27 28.55
N LEU A 558 -14.59 18.23 28.87
CA LEU A 558 -14.94 16.85 28.55
C LEU A 558 -16.10 16.33 29.40
N GLN A 559 -16.19 16.74 30.67
CA GLN A 559 -17.37 16.47 31.48
C GLN A 559 -18.64 17.08 30.86
N ARG A 560 -18.56 18.31 30.36
CA ARG A 560 -19.69 18.97 29.70
C ARG A 560 -20.09 18.22 28.44
N LEU A 561 -19.12 17.90 27.58
CA LEU A 561 -19.33 17.13 26.37
C LEU A 561 -19.94 15.75 26.65
N PHE A 562 -19.45 15.08 27.70
CA PHE A 562 -19.96 13.78 28.14
C PHE A 562 -21.40 13.88 28.61
N LYS A 563 -21.72 14.89 29.42
CA LYS A 563 -23.11 15.15 29.87
C LYS A 563 -24.03 15.45 28.69
N GLU A 564 -23.59 16.28 27.74
CA GLU A 564 -24.35 16.60 26.53
C GLU A 564 -24.58 15.35 25.67
N GLN A 565 -23.56 14.52 25.48
CA GLN A 565 -23.69 13.27 24.74
C GLN A 565 -24.62 12.26 25.44
N VAL A 566 -24.46 12.04 26.74
CA VAL A 566 -25.33 11.12 27.49
C VAL A 566 -26.78 11.62 27.47
N ARG A 567 -27.00 12.93 27.65
CA ARG A 567 -28.35 13.52 27.52
C ARG A 567 -28.91 13.29 26.11
N ALA A 568 -28.11 13.49 25.07
CA ALA A 568 -28.54 13.25 23.70
C ALA A 568 -28.92 11.79 23.45
N ILE A 569 -28.12 10.84 23.96
CA ILE A 569 -28.41 9.39 23.85
C ILE A 569 -29.71 9.04 24.58
N LEU A 570 -29.90 9.53 25.81
CA LEU A 570 -31.12 9.30 26.58
C LEU A 570 -32.37 9.90 25.91
N ARG A 571 -32.24 11.11 25.34
CA ARG A 571 -33.33 11.76 24.59
C ARG A 571 -33.67 11.02 23.29
N ALA A 572 -32.68 10.43 22.63
CA ALA A 572 -32.89 9.61 21.44
C ALA A 572 -33.52 8.25 21.79
N ALA A 573 -33.17 7.66 22.94
CA ALA A 573 -33.71 6.38 23.41
C ALA A 573 -35.24 6.38 23.62
N ALA A 574 -35.88 7.55 23.68
CA ALA A 574 -37.34 7.65 23.67
C ALA A 574 -37.99 7.13 22.37
N THR A 575 -37.21 7.02 21.29
CA THR A 575 -37.69 6.57 19.96
C THR A 575 -37.42 5.08 19.68
N GLY A 576 -36.64 4.40 20.51
CA GLY A 576 -36.35 2.98 20.32
C GLY A 576 -35.26 2.42 21.23
N PRO A 577 -34.92 1.12 21.08
CA PRO A 577 -34.04 0.42 22.01
C PRO A 577 -32.57 0.84 21.85
N VAL A 578 -32.01 1.43 22.90
CA VAL A 578 -30.62 1.90 22.95
C VAL A 578 -29.89 1.32 24.14
N ARG A 579 -28.63 0.94 23.94
CA ARG A 579 -27.66 0.60 24.99
C ARG A 579 -26.57 1.66 25.00
N LEU A 580 -26.14 2.07 26.18
CA LEU A 580 -25.01 2.98 26.35
C LEU A 580 -23.77 2.17 26.71
N LEU A 581 -22.66 2.39 26.00
CA LEU A 581 -21.36 1.78 26.31
C LEU A 581 -20.37 2.89 26.69
N ILE A 582 -19.75 2.77 27.86
CA ILE A 582 -18.68 3.67 28.29
C ILE A 582 -17.35 2.95 28.04
N PRO A 583 -16.45 3.48 27.20
CA PRO A 583 -15.15 2.87 26.95
C PRO A 583 -14.20 3.05 28.15
N LEU A 584 -13.20 2.17 28.23
CA LEU A 584 -12.03 2.31 29.13
C LEU A 584 -12.37 2.38 30.63
N VAL A 585 -13.47 1.77 31.06
CA VAL A 585 -13.79 1.60 32.49
C VAL A 585 -12.85 0.53 33.06
N THR A 586 -11.94 0.95 33.93
CA THR A 586 -10.93 0.10 34.61
C THR A 586 -11.19 -0.05 36.09
#